data_AF-A0A0B1TEG1-F1
#
_entry.id   AF-A0A0B1TEG1-F1
#
_cell.length_a   1.000
_cell.length_b   1.000
_cell.length_c   1.000
_cell.angle_alpha   90.00
_cell.angle_beta   90.00
_cell.angle_gamma   90.00
#
_symmetry.space_group_name_H-M   'P 1'
#
loop_
_entity.id
_entity.type
_entity.pdbx_description
1 polymer ?
#
loop_
_entity_poly.entity_id
_entity_poly.type
_entity_poly.pdbx_seq_one_letter_code
_entity_poly.pdbx_strand_id
1 'polypeptide(L)'
;MVAQENLKEAREAKLRQNVKEVIIIYASDFKEEDEHDVKQLADQIKISGTDIIVVGFDQGGRLKALERMKRIASPGYFFRNTAVDLAGEIQHSLCQTNCFCKRQWRQYSGSTVKFGSCLKIG
;
A
#
# COMPACT_ATOMS: atom_id res chain seq x y z
N MET A 1 12.58 -8.85 -4.01
CA MET A 1 12.71 -7.40 -3.73
C MET A 1 13.25 -7.26 -2.32
N VAL A 2 14.36 -6.55 -2.13
CA VAL A 2 15.07 -6.43 -0.82
C VAL A 2 14.14 -6.04 0.33
N ALA A 3 13.15 -5.18 0.07
CA ALA A 3 12.18 -4.77 1.08
C ALA A 3 11.35 -5.95 1.65
N GLN A 4 10.93 -6.92 0.83
CA GLN A 4 10.19 -8.09 1.33
C GLN A 4 11.07 -9.01 2.18
N GLU A 5 12.35 -9.16 1.80
CA GLU A 5 13.31 -9.97 2.55
C GLU A 5 13.54 -9.36 3.94
N ASN A 6 13.75 -8.04 4.01
CA ASN A 6 13.89 -7.32 5.28
C ASN A 6 12.65 -7.45 6.18
N LEU A 7 11.45 -7.39 5.59
CA LEU A 7 10.20 -7.56 6.32
C LEU A 7 10.07 -8.98 6.90
N LYS A 8 10.40 -10.00 6.10
CA LYS A 8 10.39 -11.40 6.53
C LYS A 8 11.36 -11.64 7.68
N GLU A 9 12.58 -11.12 7.60
CA GLU A 9 13.60 -11.24 8.65
C GLU A 9 13.12 -10.61 9.97
N ALA A 10 12.56 -9.40 9.93
CA ALA A 10 12.04 -8.72 11.11
C ALA A 10 10.91 -9.51 11.81
N ARG A 11 10.11 -10.24 11.04
CA ARG A 11 9.03 -11.09 11.55
C ARG A 11 9.56 -12.39 12.17
N GLU A 12 10.55 -13.01 11.54
CA GLU A 12 11.25 -14.19 12.07
C GLU A 12 11.94 -13.88 13.40
N ALA A 13 12.54 -12.69 13.53
CA ALA A 13 13.12 -12.17 14.76
C ALA A 13 12.08 -11.84 15.85
N LYS A 14 10.77 -12.01 15.59
CA LYS A 14 9.63 -11.72 16.47
C LYS A 14 9.56 -10.30 17.01
N LEU A 15 10.27 -9.34 16.41
CA LEU A 15 10.33 -7.95 16.90
C LEU A 15 8.99 -7.22 16.76
N ARG A 16 8.14 -7.62 15.79
CA ARG A 16 6.88 -6.95 15.47
C ARG A 16 5.78 -7.91 14.99
N GLN A 17 5.44 -8.92 15.79
CA GLN A 17 4.46 -9.95 15.37
C GLN A 17 3.02 -9.42 15.17
N ASN A 18 2.67 -8.31 15.81
CA ASN A 18 1.32 -7.75 15.82
C ASN A 18 1.22 -6.43 15.04
N VAL A 19 2.09 -6.21 14.05
CA VAL A 19 1.99 -5.05 13.15
C VAL A 19 1.76 -5.53 11.72
N LYS A 20 1.03 -4.74 10.94
CA LYS A 20 0.93 -4.91 9.49
C LYS A 20 2.12 -4.26 8.80
N GLU A 21 2.58 -4.91 7.76
CA GLU A 21 3.69 -4.46 6.94
C GLU A 21 3.18 -3.53 5.84
N VAL A 22 3.95 -2.49 5.53
CA VAL A 22 3.65 -1.54 4.46
C VAL A 22 4.92 -1.25 3.69
N ILE A 23 4.82 -1.20 2.36
CA ILE A 23 5.86 -0.73 1.46
C ILE A 23 5.45 0.63 0.92
N ILE A 24 6.31 1.63 1.03
CA ILE A 24 6.08 2.98 0.48
C ILE A 24 7.03 3.18 -0.69
N ILE A 25 6.48 3.42 -1.88
CA ILE A 25 7.23 3.63 -3.12
C ILE A 25 7.12 5.10 -3.50
N TYR A 26 8.26 5.77 -3.64
CA TYR A 26 8.37 7.09 -4.25
C TYR A 26 8.99 6.92 -5.64
N ALA A 27 8.27 7.33 -6.69
CA ALA A 27 8.75 7.16 -8.06
C ALA A 27 8.27 8.29 -8.97
N SER A 28 9.12 8.71 -9.90
CA SER A 28 8.80 9.69 -10.94
C SER A 28 8.48 9.06 -12.30
N ASP A 29 8.78 7.77 -12.46
CA ASP A 29 8.61 7.06 -13.71
C ASP A 29 8.32 5.58 -13.46
N PHE A 30 7.70 4.96 -14.44
CA PHE A 30 7.41 3.53 -14.43
C PHE A 30 7.41 3.02 -15.86
N LYS A 31 8.37 2.15 -16.17
CA LYS A 31 8.58 1.65 -17.52
C LYS A 31 7.56 0.59 -17.91
N GLU A 32 7.23 0.57 -19.19
CA GLU A 32 6.28 -0.39 -19.77
C GLU A 32 6.81 -1.82 -19.75
N GLU A 33 8.10 -1.99 -20.06
CA GLU A 33 8.79 -3.27 -20.12
C GLU A 33 8.72 -4.05 -18.78
N ASP A 34 8.65 -3.34 -17.67
CA ASP A 34 8.60 -3.91 -16.32
C ASP A 34 7.15 -4.11 -15.80
N GLU A 35 6.12 -3.65 -16.51
CA GLU A 35 4.77 -3.56 -15.95
C GLU A 35 4.18 -4.91 -15.56
N HIS A 36 4.36 -5.93 -16.40
CA HIS A 36 3.74 -7.22 -16.17
C HIS A 36 4.30 -7.89 -14.91
N ASP A 37 5.62 -7.97 -14.82
CA ASP A 37 6.33 -8.62 -13.71
C ASP A 37 6.15 -7.83 -12.41
N VAL A 38 6.25 -6.50 -12.46
CA VAL A 38 6.08 -5.67 -11.26
C VAL A 38 4.64 -5.69 -10.77
N LYS A 39 3.65 -5.72 -11.67
CA LYS A 39 2.25 -5.87 -11.26
C LYS A 39 2.01 -7.22 -10.60
N GLN A 40 2.51 -8.30 -11.18
CA GLN A 40 2.36 -9.65 -10.61
C GLN A 40 2.99 -9.73 -9.21
N LEU A 41 4.19 -9.16 -9.05
CA LEU A 41 4.86 -9.08 -7.76
C LEU A 41 4.06 -8.22 -6.74
N ALA A 42 3.55 -7.06 -7.17
CA ALA A 42 2.73 -6.21 -6.32
C ALA A 42 1.45 -6.92 -5.87
N ASP A 43 0.80 -7.69 -6.75
CA ASP A 43 -0.37 -8.48 -6.41
C ASP A 43 -0.03 -9.58 -5.39
N GLN A 44 1.11 -10.26 -5.53
CA GLN A 44 1.59 -11.25 -4.54
C GLN A 44 1.86 -10.61 -3.17
N ILE A 45 2.50 -9.44 -3.13
CA ILE A 45 2.73 -8.66 -1.89
C ILE A 45 1.42 -8.30 -1.19
N LYS A 46 0.43 -7.81 -1.96
CA LYS A 46 -0.88 -7.46 -1.41
C LYS A 46 -1.61 -8.70 -0.88
N ILE A 47 -1.52 -9.84 -1.58
CA ILE A 47 -2.10 -11.11 -1.15
C ILE A 47 -1.44 -11.63 0.15
N SER A 48 -0.14 -11.41 0.36
CA SER A 48 0.53 -11.76 1.62
C SER A 48 0.12 -10.87 2.80
N GLY A 49 -0.71 -9.84 2.55
CA GLY A 49 -1.26 -8.96 3.58
C GLY A 49 -0.39 -7.72 3.85
N THR A 50 0.53 -7.41 2.95
CA THR A 50 1.37 -6.20 2.98
C THR A 50 0.75 -5.15 2.06
N ASP A 51 0.43 -3.96 2.59
CA ASP A 51 -0.13 -2.89 1.76
C ASP A 51 0.99 -2.11 1.04
N ILE A 52 0.71 -1.62 -0.18
CA ILE A 52 1.65 -0.82 -0.97
C ILE A 52 1.10 0.60 -1.11
N ILE A 53 1.81 1.58 -0.56
CA ILE A 53 1.56 3.01 -0.76
C ILE A 53 2.48 3.50 -1.88
N VAL A 54 1.93 4.22 -2.86
CA VAL A 54 2.70 4.76 -3.99
C VAL A 54 2.52 6.26 -4.07
N VAL A 55 3.63 6.97 -4.11
CA VAL A 55 3.71 8.42 -4.36
C VAL A 55 4.33 8.64 -5.72
N GLY A 56 3.49 9.02 -6.69
CA GLY A 56 3.89 9.36 -8.04
C GLY A 56 4.30 10.82 -8.17
N PHE A 57 5.50 11.09 -8.68
CA PHE A 57 5.91 12.45 -9.04
C PHE A 57 5.43 12.80 -10.44
N ASP A 58 4.60 13.84 -10.54
CA ASP A 58 4.16 14.37 -11.83
C ASP A 58 5.24 15.26 -12.44
N GLN A 59 6.09 14.68 -13.30
CA GLN A 59 7.11 15.40 -14.05
C GLN A 59 6.60 15.89 -15.42
N GLY A 60 5.37 16.42 -15.49
CA GLY A 60 4.92 17.27 -16.60
C GLY A 60 4.80 16.55 -17.96
N GLY A 61 4.17 15.36 -18.00
CA GLY A 61 3.81 14.73 -19.28
C GLY A 61 3.73 13.21 -19.30
N ARG A 62 4.12 12.52 -18.22
CA ARG A 62 4.14 11.06 -18.15
C ARG A 62 2.87 10.47 -17.54
N LEU A 63 1.70 10.86 -18.06
CA LEU A 63 0.39 10.37 -17.58
C LEU A 63 0.31 8.84 -17.56
N LYS A 64 0.93 8.17 -18.55
CA LYS A 64 1.01 6.70 -18.59
C LYS A 64 1.81 6.11 -17.43
N ALA A 65 2.89 6.76 -16.98
CA ALA A 65 3.68 6.29 -15.85
C ALA A 65 2.86 6.37 -14.55
N LEU A 66 2.11 7.45 -14.34
CA LEU A 66 1.22 7.61 -13.18
C LEU A 66 0.12 6.54 -13.16
N GLU A 67 -0.50 6.24 -14.29
CA GLU A 67 -1.52 5.17 -14.36
C GLU A 67 -0.93 3.78 -14.08
N ARG A 68 0.28 3.48 -14.55
CA ARG A 68 0.97 2.22 -14.24
C ARG A 68 1.33 2.14 -12.75
N MET A 69 1.87 3.23 -12.18
CA MET A 69 2.13 3.34 -10.74
C MET A 69 0.86 3.18 -9.88
N LYS A 70 -0.29 3.66 -10.36
CA LYS A 70 -1.57 3.49 -9.67
C LYS A 70 -2.01 2.01 -9.62
N ARG A 71 -1.67 1.19 -10.62
CA ARG A 71 -2.03 -0.24 -10.67
C ARG A 71 -1.29 -1.09 -9.64
N ILE A 72 -0.08 -0.68 -9.24
CA ILE A 72 0.73 -1.42 -8.26
C ILE A 72 0.36 -1.05 -6.82
N ALA A 73 -0.20 0.13 -6.59
CA ALA A 73 -0.65 0.56 -5.26
C ALA A 73 -1.76 -0.35 -4.71
N SER A 74 -1.84 -0.45 -3.37
CA SER A 74 -3.03 -0.94 -2.72
C SER A 74 -4.22 -0.03 -3.06
N PRO A 75 -5.44 -0.56 -3.16
CA PRO A 75 -6.63 0.24 -3.39
C PRO A 75 -6.73 1.41 -2.39
N GLY A 76 -6.84 2.64 -2.93
CA GLY A 76 -6.90 3.87 -2.14
C GLY A 76 -5.54 4.48 -1.73
N TYR A 77 -4.41 3.81 -1.98
CA TYR A 77 -3.08 4.23 -1.51
C TYR A 77 -2.14 4.73 -2.62
N PHE A 78 -2.72 5.36 -3.64
CA PHE A 78 -1.96 6.09 -4.66
C PHE A 78 -2.12 7.59 -4.45
N PHE A 79 -0.99 8.28 -4.31
CA PHE A 79 -0.92 9.72 -4.10
C PHE A 79 -0.04 10.37 -5.15
N ARG A 80 -0.34 11.61 -5.51
CA ARG A 80 0.57 12.46 -6.29
C ARG A 80 1.44 13.25 -5.32
N ASN A 81 2.68 13.55 -5.73
CA ASN A 81 3.58 14.41 -4.95
C ASN A 81 3.02 15.83 -4.72
N THR A 82 2.02 16.24 -5.52
CA THR A 82 1.34 17.54 -5.43
C THR A 82 0.09 17.53 -4.54
N ALA A 83 -0.18 16.44 -3.82
CA ALA A 83 -1.28 16.39 -2.86
C ALA A 83 -1.09 17.45 -1.76
N VAL A 84 -2.18 18.13 -1.38
CA VAL A 84 -2.17 19.27 -0.44
C VAL A 84 -1.58 18.91 0.93
N ASP A 85 -1.89 17.71 1.43
CA ASP A 85 -1.34 17.17 2.67
C ASP A 85 -0.84 15.73 2.46
N LEU A 86 0.17 15.57 1.62
CA LEU A 86 0.74 14.25 1.32
C LEU A 86 1.20 13.50 2.58
N ALA A 87 1.79 14.22 3.55
CA ALA A 87 2.24 13.63 4.80
C ALA A 87 1.05 13.08 5.60
N GLY A 88 -0.03 13.86 5.74
CA GLY A 88 -1.26 13.43 6.39
C GLY A 88 -1.92 12.24 5.70
N GLU A 89 -1.95 12.21 4.36
CA GLU A 89 -2.49 11.09 3.58
C GLU A 89 -1.71 9.77 3.81
N ILE A 90 -0.38 9.85 3.83
CA ILE A 90 0.48 8.69 4.12
C ILE A 90 0.29 8.24 5.57
N GLN A 91 0.28 9.17 6.53
CA GLN A 91 0.05 8.86 7.94
C GLN A 91 -1.33 8.21 8.14
N HIS A 92 -2.37 8.73 7.49
CA HIS A 92 -3.71 8.19 7.54
C HIS A 92 -3.76 6.76 6.97
N SER A 93 -3.10 6.53 5.84
CA SER A 93 -3.00 5.19 5.22
C SER A 93 -2.31 4.18 6.14
N LEU A 94 -1.19 4.58 6.78
CA LEU A 94 -0.49 3.74 7.76
C LEU A 94 -1.37 3.38 8.97
N CYS A 95 -2.18 4.32 9.45
CA CYS A 95 -3.16 4.08 10.51
C CYS A 95 -4.26 3.10 10.06
N GLN A 96 -4.78 3.26 8.85
CA GLN A 96 -5.79 2.37 8.28
C GLN A 96 -5.27 0.94 8.10
N THR A 97 -4.02 0.77 7.63
CA THR A 97 -3.39 -0.54 7.49
C THR A 97 -3.23 -1.25 8.83
N ASN A 98 -2.84 -0.54 9.90
CA ASN A 98 -2.69 -1.11 11.24
C ASN A 98 -3.99 -1.17 12.06
N CYS A 99 -5.16 -1.10 11.42
CA CYS A 99 -6.43 -1.25 12.12
C CYS A 99 -6.73 -2.73 12.44
N PHE A 100 -6.49 -3.15 13.68
CA PHE A 100 -6.79 -4.50 14.15
C PHE A 100 -8.21 -4.60 14.69
N CYS A 101 -9.04 -5.44 14.07
CA CYS A 101 -10.37 -5.72 14.58
C CYS A 101 -10.37 -6.84 15.62
N LYS A 102 -11.21 -6.67 16.66
CA LYS A 102 -11.49 -7.73 17.65
C LYS A 102 -12.09 -8.96 16.94
N ARG A 103 -11.99 -10.14 17.56
CA ARG A 103 -12.63 -11.37 17.04
C ARG A 103 -14.10 -11.12 16.73
N GLN A 104 -14.58 -11.63 15.59
CA GLN A 104 -15.95 -11.45 15.06
C GLN A 104 -16.30 -10.04 14.55
N TRP A 105 -15.34 -9.11 14.58
CA TRP A 105 -15.48 -7.82 13.91
C TRP A 105 -14.68 -7.86 12.60
N ARG A 106 -15.21 -7.26 11.55
CA ARG A 106 -14.51 -7.08 10.28
C ARG A 106 -14.13 -5.61 10.12
N GLN A 107 -12.98 -5.35 9.53
CA GLN A 107 -12.61 -3.99 9.17
C GLN A 107 -13.66 -3.47 8.20
N TYR A 108 -14.20 -2.29 8.51
CA TYR A 108 -15.09 -1.63 7.59
C TYR A 108 -14.30 -1.27 6.35
N SER A 109 -14.74 -1.77 5.21
CA SER A 109 -14.16 -1.42 3.92
C SER A 109 -15.28 -1.00 2.99
N GLY A 110 -15.07 0.10 2.26
CA GLY A 110 -15.82 0.38 1.05
C GLY A 110 -15.39 -0.56 -0.08
N SER A 111 -15.89 -0.34 -1.29
CA SER A 111 -15.53 -1.15 -2.46
C SER A 111 -14.03 -1.15 -2.78
N THR A 112 -13.30 -0.10 -2.40
CA THR A 112 -11.87 0.07 -2.75
C THR A 112 -11.00 0.60 -1.61
N VAL A 113 -11.52 0.87 -0.41
CA VAL A 113 -10.76 1.48 0.68
C VAL A 113 -11.09 0.81 2.00
N LYS A 114 -10.06 0.46 2.78
CA LYS A 114 -10.19 -0.04 4.15
C LYS A 114 -10.21 1.15 5.10
N PHE A 115 -11.18 1.22 6.01
CA PHE A 115 -11.27 2.28 7.01
C PHE A 115 -10.66 1.85 8.34
N GLY A 116 -10.23 2.81 9.15
CA GLY A 116 -9.73 2.60 10.52
C GLY A 116 -10.81 2.22 11.55
N SER A 117 -11.91 1.61 11.09
CA SER A 117 -13.07 1.26 11.90
C SER A 117 -13.41 -0.20 11.70
N CYS A 118 -13.97 -0.84 12.73
CA CYS A 118 -14.43 -2.22 12.67
C CYS A 118 -15.95 -2.27 12.84
N LEU A 119 -16.60 -3.15 12.08
CA LEU A 119 -18.03 -3.46 12.22
C LEU A 119 -18.22 -4.87 12.73
N LYS A 120 -19.14 -5.04 13.67
CA LYS A 120 -19.62 -6.36 14.07
C LYS A 120 -20.64 -6.82 13.02
N ILE A 121 -20.31 -7.90 12.31
CA ILE A 121 -21.28 -8.53 11.42
C ILE A 121 -22.09 -9.49 12.29
N GLY A 122 -23.34 -9.13 12.53
CA GLY A 122 -24.34 -9.95 13.21
C GLY A 122 -25.22 -10.64 12.19
#